data_AF-A0A1I0G3C1-F1
#
_entry.id   AF-A0A1I0G3C1-F1
#
_cell.length_a   1.000
_cell.length_b   1.000
_cell.length_c   1.000
_cell.angle_alpha   90.00
_cell.angle_beta   90.00
_cell.angle_gamma   90.00
#
_symmetry.space_group_name_H-M   'P 1'
#
loop_
_entity.id
_entity.type
_entity.pdbx_description
1 polymer ?
#
loop_
_entity_poly.entity_id
_entity_poly.type
_entity_poly.pdbx_seq_one_letter_code
_entity_poly.pdbx_strand_id
1 'polypeptide(L)'
;MSYLFKERCVSTAEELHSFVAADCPAISNGYTITCTPTTSGVDMTFYDPATATTINHSITPSLIDCPDLIADAIELSWMVAGVWVAAWSFRELYKLVRS
;
A
#
# COMPACT_ATOMS: atom_id res chain seq x y z
N MET A 1 1.34 -1.21 -11.17
CA MET A 1 1.24 -0.11 -10.19
C MET A 1 0.16 -0.52 -9.20
N SER A 2 0.55 -0.81 -7.96
CA SER A 2 -0.35 -1.24 -6.88
C SER A 2 -0.26 -0.22 -5.75
N TYR A 3 -1.39 0.03 -5.07
CA TYR A 3 -1.50 1.09 -4.08
C TYR A 3 -1.66 0.50 -2.67
N LEU A 4 -1.03 1.12 -1.67
CA LEU A 4 -1.05 0.65 -0.29
C LEU A 4 -2.17 1.31 0.51
N PHE A 5 -3.02 0.49 1.13
CA PHE A 5 -4.07 0.93 2.06
C PHE A 5 -4.18 -0.05 3.23
N LYS A 6 -4.00 0.43 4.46
CA LYS A 6 -4.02 -0.38 5.70
C LYS A 6 -3.27 -1.71 5.58
N GLU A 7 -2.00 -1.64 5.17
CA GLU A 7 -1.10 -2.82 5.00
C GLU A 7 -1.54 -3.81 3.90
N ARG A 8 -2.53 -3.46 3.08
CA ARG A 8 -2.94 -4.25 1.91
C ARG A 8 -2.61 -3.50 0.63
N CYS A 9 -2.12 -4.26 -0.35
CA CYS A 9 -1.87 -3.72 -1.67
C CYS A 9 -3.06 -4.02 -2.57
N VAL A 10 -3.66 -2.96 -3.11
CA VAL A 10 -4.76 -3.02 -4.06
C VAL A 10 -4.25 -2.76 -5.47
N SER A 11 -4.88 -3.43 -6.44
CA SER A 11 -4.37 -3.50 -7.81
C SER A 11 -4.76 -2.29 -8.67
N THR A 12 -5.79 -1.56 -8.26
CA THR A 12 -6.34 -0.42 -9.00
C THR A 12 -6.71 0.74 -8.07
N ALA A 13 -6.73 1.96 -8.61
CA ALA A 13 -7.14 3.17 -7.87
C ALA A 13 -8.64 3.15 -7.52
N GLU A 14 -9.49 2.56 -8.36
CA GLU A 14 -10.92 2.39 -8.08
C GLU A 14 -11.15 1.45 -6.90
N GLU A 15 -10.37 0.37 -6.83
CA GLU A 15 -10.41 -0.57 -5.71
C GLU A 15 -9.95 0.15 -4.42
N LEU A 16 -8.89 0.95 -4.48
CA LEU A 16 -8.46 1.82 -3.37
C LEU A 16 -9.60 2.72 -2.88
N HIS A 17 -10.30 3.42 -3.78
CA HIS A 17 -11.39 4.32 -3.40
C HIS A 17 -12.54 3.55 -2.75
N SER A 18 -12.86 2.35 -3.22
CA SER A 18 -13.90 1.51 -2.61
C SER A 18 -13.52 1.05 -1.20
N PHE A 19 -12.26 0.68 -0.96
CA PHE A 19 -11.76 0.33 0.36
C PHE A 19 -11.74 1.52 1.31
N VAL A 20 -11.33 2.70 0.85
CA VAL A 20 -11.35 3.95 1.63
C VAL A 20 -12.80 4.34 1.98
N ALA A 21 -13.73 4.23 1.03
CA ALA A 21 -15.14 4.51 1.26
C ALA A 21 -15.79 3.50 2.23
N ALA A 22 -15.41 2.23 2.16
CA ALA A 22 -15.89 1.18 3.08
C ALA A 22 -15.36 1.34 4.52
N ASP A 23 -14.19 1.96 4.68
CA ASP A 23 -13.57 2.19 5.98
C ASP A 23 -14.07 3.44 6.71
N CYS A 24 -14.96 4.21 6.07
CA CYS A 24 -15.50 5.43 6.63
C CYS A 24 -16.39 5.14 7.85
N PRO A 25 -16.23 5.87 8.96
CA PRO A 25 -17.09 5.70 10.12
C PRO A 25 -18.51 6.16 9.80
N ALA A 26 -19.51 5.28 9.94
CA ALA A 26 -20.91 5.61 9.64
C ALA A 26 -21.49 6.73 10.52
N ILE A 27 -20.90 6.98 11.69
CA ILE A 27 -21.34 7.99 12.66
C ILE A 27 -20.12 8.64 13.29
N SER A 28 -20.05 9.96 13.28
CA SER A 28 -19.05 10.74 14.03
C SER A 28 -19.68 12.01 14.58
N ASN A 29 -19.52 12.27 15.88
CA ASN A 29 -20.01 13.47 16.57
C ASN A 29 -21.50 13.81 16.35
N GLY A 30 -22.37 12.79 16.20
CA GLY A 30 -23.82 12.98 16.00
C GLY A 30 -24.26 13.19 14.55
N TYR A 31 -23.31 13.25 13.61
CA TYR A 31 -23.57 13.27 12.17
C TYR A 31 -23.55 11.85 11.60
N THR A 32 -24.50 11.54 10.73
CA THR A 32 -24.46 10.32 9.91
C THR A 32 -23.57 10.57 8.72
N ILE A 33 -22.51 9.78 8.55
CA ILE A 33 -21.55 9.95 7.47
C ILE A 33 -21.75 8.81 6.46
N THR A 34 -22.00 9.16 5.20
CA THR A 34 -22.04 8.18 4.10
C THR A 34 -20.91 8.50 3.13
N CYS A 35 -20.02 7.54 2.91
CA CYS A 35 -18.88 7.70 2.01
C CYS A 35 -19.10 6.84 0.77
N THR A 36 -19.12 7.48 -0.40
CA THR A 36 -19.34 6.83 -1.68
C THR A 36 -18.08 6.92 -2.54
N PRO A 37 -17.57 5.78 -3.05
CA PRO A 37 -16.41 5.81 -3.93
C PRO A 37 -16.79 6.39 -5.30
N THR A 38 -15.90 7.19 -5.88
CA THR A 38 -16.03 7.72 -7.24
C THR A 38 -14.79 7.35 -8.07
N THR A 39 -14.85 7.59 -9.38
CA THR A 39 -13.74 7.29 -10.31
C THR A 39 -12.49 8.13 -10.03
N SER A 40 -12.64 9.30 -9.37
CA SER A 40 -11.55 10.22 -9.06
C SER A 40 -11.23 10.33 -7.56
N GLY A 41 -12.07 9.82 -6.66
CA GLY A 41 -11.82 9.87 -5.22
C GLY A 41 -12.92 9.24 -4.37
N VAL A 42 -13.18 9.82 -3.21
CA VAL A 42 -14.25 9.43 -2.29
C VAL A 42 -15.06 10.66 -1.93
N ASP A 43 -16.37 10.59 -2.14
CA ASP A 43 -17.30 11.62 -1.71
C ASP A 43 -17.84 11.25 -0.32
N MET A 44 -17.63 12.12 0.65
CA MET A 44 -18.15 12.00 2.02
C MET A 44 -19.35 12.91 2.18
N THR A 45 -20.47 12.36 2.62
CA THR A 45 -21.68 13.11 2.91
C THR A 45 -21.94 13.08 4.41
N PHE A 46 -21.96 14.24 5.04
CA PHE A 46 -22.26 14.42 6.46
C PHE A 46 -23.71 14.89 6.58
N TYR A 47 -24.54 14.09 7.22
CA TYR A 47 -25.93 14.42 7.51
C TYR A 47 -26.07 14.78 8.98
N ASP A 48 -26.52 16.00 9.25
CA ASP A 48 -26.88 16.47 10.59
C ASP A 48 -28.37 16.21 10.85
N PRO A 49 -28.73 15.27 11.75
CA PRO A 49 -30.13 15.00 12.08
C PRO A 49 -30.79 16.14 12.86
N ALA A 50 -30.03 17.04 13.50
CA ALA A 50 -30.59 18.13 14.31
C ALA A 50 -31.03 19.34 13.48
N THR A 51 -30.32 19.64 12.39
CA THR A 51 -30.60 20.77 11.49
C THR A 51 -31.15 20.33 10.13
N ALA A 52 -31.22 19.01 9.87
CA ALA A 52 -31.58 18.41 8.59
C ALA A 52 -30.72 18.91 7.41
N THR A 53 -29.46 19.28 7.69
CA THR A 53 -28.51 19.75 6.68
C THR A 53 -27.57 18.64 6.24
N THR A 54 -27.32 18.59 4.93
CA THR A 54 -26.34 17.67 4.32
C THR A 54 -25.15 18.48 3.80
N ILE A 55 -23.94 18.08 4.20
CA ILE A 55 -22.69 18.68 3.75
C ILE A 55 -21.94 17.61 2.95
N ASN A 56 -21.59 17.91 1.70
CA ASN A 56 -20.84 17.00 0.84
C ASN A 56 -19.39 17.48 0.74
N HIS A 57 -18.45 16.56 0.90
CA HIS A 57 -17.02 16.82 0.82
C HIS A 57 -16.37 15.76 -0.07
N SER A 58 -15.74 16.16 -1.16
CA SER A 58 -14.95 15.26 -1.98
C SER A 58 -13.50 15.24 -1.48
N ILE A 59 -12.94 14.04 -1.35
CA ILE A 59 -11.55 13.82 -0.96
C ILE A 59 -10.92 12.87 -1.98
N THR A 60 -9.80 13.29 -2.56
CA THR A 60 -8.95 12.42 -3.38
C THR A 60 -7.85 11.85 -2.49
N PRO A 61 -7.88 10.54 -2.15
CA PRO A 61 -6.86 9.94 -1.30
C PRO A 61 -5.49 9.98 -1.99
N SER A 62 -4.43 10.23 -1.22
CA SER A 62 -3.07 10.17 -1.73
C SER A 62 -2.72 8.73 -2.11
N LEU A 63 -2.32 8.52 -3.37
CA LEU A 63 -1.91 7.22 -3.86
C LEU A 63 -0.47 6.95 -3.39
N ILE A 64 -0.32 6.03 -2.44
CA ILE A 64 0.99 5.56 -1.95
C ILE A 64 1.30 4.26 -2.71
N ASP A 65 2.45 4.21 -3.38
CA ASP A 65 2.91 2.98 -4.04
C ASP A 65 3.14 1.87 -3.01
N CYS A 66 2.66 0.67 -3.32
CA CYS A 66 2.92 -0.51 -2.53
C CYS A 66 4.40 -0.93 -2.68
N PRO A 67 5.15 -1.15 -1.57
CA PRO A 67 6.50 -1.67 -1.64
C PRO A 67 6.46 -3.08 -2.20
N ASP A 68 7.24 -3.32 -3.25
CA ASP A 68 7.31 -4.60 -3.94
C ASP A 68 8.17 -5.58 -3.14
N LEU A 69 7.58 -6.14 -2.06
CA LEU A 69 8.26 -7.03 -1.10
C LEU A 69 8.98 -8.21 -1.77
N ILE A 70 8.49 -8.62 -2.95
CA ILE A 70 9.04 -9.74 -3.72
C ILE A 70 10.35 -9.34 -4.37
N ALA A 71 10.45 -8.12 -4.92
CA ALA A 71 11.67 -7.61 -5.53
C ALA A 71 12.77 -7.47 -4.47
N ASP A 72 12.44 -6.90 -3.31
CA ASP A 72 13.37 -6.73 -2.18
C ASP A 72 13.89 -8.09 -1.67
N ALA A 73 13.02 -9.09 -1.54
CA ALA A 73 13.43 -10.43 -1.10
C ALA A 73 14.34 -11.15 -2.12
N ILE A 74 14.08 -10.97 -3.41
CA ILE A 74 14.90 -11.54 -4.48
C ILE A 74 16.28 -10.90 -4.51
N GLU A 75 16.36 -9.57 -4.39
CA GLU A 75 17.65 -8.85 -4.38
C GLU A 75 18.51 -9.28 -3.18
N LEU A 76 17.90 -9.38 -2.00
CA LEU A 76 18.59 -9.80 -0.78
C LEU A 76 19.08 -11.26 -0.90
N SER A 77 18.29 -12.13 -1.54
CA SER A 77 18.68 -13.52 -1.82
C SER A 77 19.87 -13.61 -2.78
N TRP A 78 19.89 -12.78 -3.83
CA TRP A 78 21.01 -12.72 -4.78
C TRP A 78 22.29 -12.18 -4.16
N MET A 79 22.20 -11.18 -3.27
CA MET A 79 23.37 -10.71 -2.52
C MET A 79 23.98 -11.80 -1.65
N VAL A 80 23.15 -12.54 -0.90
CA VAL A 80 23.63 -13.65 -0.06
C VAL A 80 24.28 -14.74 -0.92
N ALA A 81 23.62 -15.14 -2.02
CA ALA A 81 24.19 -16.11 -2.96
C ALA A 81 25.54 -15.63 -3.54
N GLY A 82 25.64 -14.35 -3.90
CA GLY A 82 26.88 -13.74 -4.40
C GLY A 82 28.04 -13.82 -3.41
N VAL A 83 27.79 -13.53 -2.13
CA VAL A 83 28.81 -13.62 -1.07
C VAL A 83 29.31 -15.05 -0.90
N TRP A 84 28.41 -16.04 -0.93
CA TRP A 84 28.78 -17.45 -0.83
C TRP A 84 29.64 -17.92 -2.01
N VAL A 85 29.26 -17.54 -3.23
CA VAL A 85 30.02 -17.87 -4.44
C VAL A 85 31.41 -17.21 -4.41
N ALA A 86 31.49 -15.95 -3.99
CA ALA A 86 32.76 -15.24 -3.86
C ALA A 86 33.67 -15.88 -2.80
N ALA A 87 33.13 -16.26 -1.64
CA ALA A 87 33.90 -16.93 -0.59
C ALA A 87 34.44 -18.30 -1.07
N TRP A 88 33.63 -19.05 -1.84
CA TRP A 88 34.03 -20.33 -2.38
C TRP A 88 35.12 -20.20 -3.45
N SER A 89 34.99 -19.24 -4.37
CA SER A 89 35.99 -19.00 -5.42
C SER A 89 37.33 -18.57 -4.84
N PHE A 90 37.33 -17.69 -3.82
CA PHE A 90 38.56 -17.33 -3.10
C PHE A 90 39.22 -18.53 -2.42
N ARG A 91 38.43 -19.43 -1.83
CA ARG A 91 38.94 -20.65 -1.19
C ARG A 91 39.63 -21.57 -2.19
N GLU A 92 39.05 -21.78 -3.37
CA GLU A 92 39.63 -22.65 -4.39
C GLU A 92 40.86 -22.02 -5.05
N LEU A 93 40.84 -20.71 -5.31
CA LEU A 93 42.03 -19.98 -5.78
C LEU A 93 43.19 -20.07 -4.79
N TYR A 94 42.92 -19.93 -3.49
CA TYR A 94 43.94 -20.07 -2.46
C TYR A 94 44.57 -21.47 -2.42
N LYS A 95 43.78 -22.52 -2.63
CA LYS A 95 44.30 -23.90 -2.72
C LYS A 95 45.19 -24.11 -3.94
N LEU A 96 44.80 -23.54 -5.09
CA LEU A 96 45.59 -23.64 -6.33
C LEU A 96 46.94 -22.92 -6.23
N VAL A 97 46.98 -21.76 -5.57
CA VAL A 97 48.23 -20.97 -5.41
C VAL A 97 49.20 -21.62 -4.41
N ARG A 98 48.70 -22.45 -3.48
CA ARG A 98 49.51 -23.13 -2.47
C ARG A 98 49.99 -24.54 -2.90
N SER A 99 49.45 -25.08 -3.99
CA SER A 99 49.88 -26.36 -4.60
C SER A 99 51.01 -26.16 -5.60
#